data_AF-A0A437MBS1-F1
#
_entry.id   AF-A0A437MBS1-F1
#
_cell.length_a   1.000
_cell.length_b   1.000
_cell.length_c   1.000
_cell.angle_alpha   90.00
_cell.angle_beta   90.00
_cell.angle_gamma   90.00
#
_symmetry.space_group_name_H-M   'P 1'
#
loop_
_entity.id
_entity.type
_entity.pdbx_description
1 polymer ?
#
loop_
_entity_poly.entity_id
_entity_poly.type
_entity_poly.pdbx_seq_one_letter_code
_entity_poly.pdbx_strand_id
1 'polypeptide(L)'
;MPADERMAAIGAIKPCDLRKVRYGWGVRARASQCAPEGDWRLWLILAGRGFGKTRAGAEWVRGVAERDGTARIALVAASIAEARAVMVEGPSGLLNIGDPTARPTYESSLRRLKWKGGAEAALYSAAEAEMLRGPQHSHAWADEIAKWPNAIETWDNLTKPVVRTGGR
;
A
#
# COMPACT_ATOMS: atom_id res chain seq x y z
N MET A 1 -31.58 -9.48 -13.83
CA MET A 1 -31.97 -8.13 -14.31
C MET A 1 -31.88 -8.10 -15.82
N PRO A 2 -32.97 -7.74 -16.51
CA PRO A 2 -33.00 -7.39 -17.93
C PRO A 2 -32.01 -6.26 -18.27
N ALA A 3 -31.61 -6.16 -19.54
CA ALA A 3 -30.62 -5.19 -20.01
C ALA A 3 -31.07 -3.72 -19.80
N ASP A 4 -32.37 -3.47 -19.92
CA ASP A 4 -32.96 -2.13 -19.84
C ASP A 4 -32.96 -1.60 -18.39
N GLU A 5 -33.22 -2.48 -17.42
CA GLU A 5 -33.08 -2.18 -15.99
C GLU A 5 -31.61 -1.95 -15.60
N ARG A 6 -30.66 -2.65 -16.23
CA ARG A 6 -29.21 -2.40 -16.01
C ARG A 6 -28.79 -1.03 -16.52
N MET A 7 -29.28 -0.61 -17.69
CA MET A 7 -28.98 0.70 -18.28
C MET A 7 -29.56 1.85 -17.44
N ALA A 8 -30.79 1.71 -16.96
CA ALA A 8 -31.41 2.68 -16.06
C ALA A 8 -30.68 2.79 -14.71
N ALA A 9 -30.26 1.65 -14.14
CA ALA A 9 -29.47 1.62 -12.91
C ALA A 9 -28.10 2.30 -13.08
N ILE A 10 -27.44 2.16 -14.24
CA ILE A 10 -26.16 2.84 -14.53
C ILE A 10 -26.37 4.36 -14.72
N GLY A 11 -27.47 4.77 -15.34
CA GLY A 11 -27.81 6.19 -15.55
C GLY A 11 -28.12 6.97 -14.27
N ALA A 12 -28.55 6.29 -13.21
CA ALA A 12 -28.84 6.89 -11.90
C ALA A 12 -27.60 7.07 -11.00
N ILE A 13 -26.44 6.50 -11.38
CA ILE A 13 -25.21 6.58 -10.58
C ILE A 13 -24.51 7.90 -10.89
N LYS A 14 -24.29 8.73 -9.86
CA LYS A 14 -23.54 9.98 -10.02
C LYS A 14 -22.14 9.69 -10.58
N PRO A 15 -21.54 10.59 -11.38
CA PRO A 15 -20.20 10.37 -11.94
C PRO A 15 -19.10 10.04 -10.90
N CYS A 16 -19.21 10.59 -9.68
CA CYS A 16 -18.33 10.25 -8.56
C CYS A 16 -18.50 8.81 -8.07
N ASP A 17 -19.72 8.26 -8.10
CA ASP A 17 -20.02 6.90 -7.71
C ASP A 17 -19.61 5.90 -8.82
N LEU A 18 -19.69 6.29 -10.09
CA LEU A 18 -19.11 5.51 -11.20
C LEU A 18 -17.59 5.38 -11.08
N ARG A 19 -16.88 6.41 -10.61
CA ARG A 19 -15.44 6.33 -10.32
C ARG A 19 -15.15 5.36 -9.18
N LYS A 20 -15.94 5.40 -8.10
CA LYS A 20 -15.81 4.44 -6.99
C LYS A 20 -16.03 3.00 -7.46
N VAL A 21 -16.99 2.76 -8.34
CA VAL A 21 -17.20 1.42 -8.94
C VAL A 21 -16.05 1.05 -9.89
N ARG A 22 -15.59 1.99 -10.73
CA ARG A 22 -14.54 1.76 -11.73
C ARG A 22 -13.13 1.61 -11.15
N TYR A 23 -12.84 2.19 -9.99
CA TYR A 23 -11.51 2.17 -9.39
C TYR A 23 -11.50 1.63 -7.96
N GLY A 24 -12.65 1.23 -7.43
CA GLY A 24 -12.78 0.69 -6.09
C GLY A 24 -12.24 -0.73 -6.01
N TRP A 25 -11.18 -0.92 -5.22
CA TRP A 25 -10.63 -2.23 -4.95
C TRP A 25 -11.64 -3.15 -4.26
N GLY A 26 -12.41 -2.63 -3.30
CA GLY A 26 -13.41 -3.42 -2.57
C GLY A 26 -14.52 -4.05 -3.43
N VAL A 27 -14.73 -3.56 -4.66
CA VAL A 27 -15.69 -4.15 -5.62
C VAL A 27 -15.06 -5.29 -6.43
N ARG A 28 -13.73 -5.29 -6.60
CA ARG A 28 -12.99 -6.22 -7.48
C ARG A 28 -12.18 -7.27 -6.72
N ALA A 29 -11.77 -6.95 -5.51
CA ALA A 29 -10.93 -7.78 -4.69
C ALA A 29 -11.69 -9.02 -4.23
N ARG A 30 -10.97 -10.15 -4.16
CA ARG A 30 -11.44 -11.30 -3.37
C ARG A 30 -11.34 -10.93 -1.89
N ALA A 31 -12.19 -11.49 -1.04
CA ALA A 31 -12.12 -11.27 0.41
C ALA A 31 -10.70 -11.56 0.97
N SER A 32 -10.02 -12.59 0.45
CA SER A 32 -8.64 -12.93 0.85
C SER A 32 -7.58 -11.88 0.45
N GLN A 33 -7.90 -10.96 -0.45
CA GLN A 33 -7.01 -9.87 -0.90
C GLN A 33 -7.30 -8.55 -0.17
N CYS A 34 -8.23 -8.56 0.79
CA CYS A 34 -8.54 -7.42 1.64
C CYS A 34 -7.91 -7.65 3.01
N ALA A 35 -7.48 -6.55 3.65
CA ALA A 35 -7.08 -6.61 5.04
C ALA A 35 -8.29 -7.02 5.90
N PRO A 36 -8.07 -7.78 7.00
CA PRO A 36 -9.13 -8.10 7.93
C PRO A 36 -9.71 -6.84 8.57
N GLU A 37 -10.95 -6.92 9.04
CA GLU A 37 -11.59 -5.86 9.80
C GLU A 37 -11.00 -5.76 11.23
N GLY A 38 -11.18 -4.60 11.86
CA GLY A 38 -10.73 -4.33 13.23
C GLY A 38 -9.25 -3.93 13.35
N ASP A 39 -8.78 -3.92 14.60
CA ASP A 39 -7.42 -3.48 14.95
C ASP A 39 -6.45 -4.65 14.87
N TRP A 40 -5.63 -4.65 13.82
CA TRP A 40 -4.53 -5.59 13.65
C TRP A 40 -3.21 -4.83 13.53
N ARG A 41 -2.15 -5.45 14.03
CA ARG A 41 -0.78 -4.90 13.90
C ARG A 41 -0.07 -5.39 12.64
N LEU A 42 -0.40 -6.61 12.20
CA LEU A 42 0.23 -7.26 11.06
C LEU A 42 -0.82 -7.97 10.22
N TRP A 43 -0.80 -7.72 8.91
CA TRP A 43 -1.54 -8.48 7.91
C TRP A 43 -0.53 -9.21 7.01
N LEU A 44 -0.52 -10.55 7.08
CA LEU A 44 0.39 -11.40 6.33
C LEU A 44 -0.35 -12.17 5.23
N ILE A 45 0.15 -12.08 4.00
CA ILE A 45 -0.39 -12.82 2.85
C ILE A 45 0.58 -13.93 2.44
N LEU A 46 0.30 -15.16 2.91
CA LEU A 46 1.02 -16.37 2.51
C LEU A 46 0.30 -17.04 1.34
N ALA A 47 0.66 -16.67 0.11
CA ALA A 47 0.03 -17.21 -1.09
C ALA A 47 1.03 -17.45 -2.23
N GLY A 48 0.68 -18.34 -3.15
CA GLY A 48 1.49 -18.66 -4.33
C GLY A 48 1.52 -17.54 -5.39
N ARG A 49 2.10 -17.88 -6.56
CA ARG A 49 2.04 -17.01 -7.75
C ARG A 49 0.58 -16.87 -8.22
N GLY A 50 0.25 -15.74 -8.85
CA GLY A 50 -1.10 -15.48 -9.37
C GLY A 50 -2.15 -15.07 -8.33
N PHE A 51 -1.84 -15.08 -7.03
CA PHE A 51 -2.75 -14.57 -6.00
C PHE A 51 -3.00 -13.06 -6.09
N GLY A 52 -2.03 -12.30 -6.61
CA GLY A 52 -2.09 -10.84 -6.66
C GLY A 52 -1.67 -10.16 -5.36
N LYS A 53 -0.68 -10.72 -4.64
CA LYS A 53 -0.14 -10.16 -3.38
C LYS A 53 0.29 -8.70 -3.54
N THR A 54 1.05 -8.40 -4.60
CA THR A 54 1.53 -7.05 -4.91
C THR A 54 0.36 -6.08 -5.15
N ARG A 55 -0.70 -6.53 -5.84
CA ARG A 55 -1.88 -5.69 -6.07
C ARG A 55 -2.65 -5.43 -4.78
N ALA A 56 -2.81 -6.45 -3.93
CA ALA A 56 -3.47 -6.31 -2.63
C ALA A 56 -2.72 -5.33 -1.72
N GLY A 57 -1.39 -5.44 -1.62
CA GLY A 57 -0.55 -4.52 -0.85
C GLY A 57 -0.63 -3.08 -1.38
N ALA A 58 -0.54 -2.89 -2.69
CA ALA A 58 -0.62 -1.56 -3.30
C ALA A 58 -1.99 -0.89 -3.08
N GLU A 59 -3.08 -1.64 -3.23
CA GLU A 59 -4.43 -1.10 -2.99
C GLU A 59 -4.69 -0.82 -1.51
N TRP A 60 -4.09 -1.58 -0.60
CA TRP A 60 -4.13 -1.27 0.82
C TRP A 60 -3.38 0.04 1.13
N VAL A 61 -2.15 0.20 0.63
CA VAL A 61 -1.38 1.45 0.79
C VAL A 61 -2.14 2.65 0.21
N ARG A 62 -2.69 2.50 -1.00
CA ARG A 62 -3.53 3.53 -1.61
C ARG A 62 -4.73 3.87 -0.72
N GLY A 63 -5.43 2.86 -0.20
CA GLY A 63 -6.58 3.06 0.67
C GLY A 63 -6.22 3.81 1.96
N VAL A 64 -5.06 3.53 2.55
CA VAL A 64 -4.53 4.28 3.71
C VAL A 64 -4.29 5.74 3.30
N ALA A 65 -3.51 5.98 2.24
CA ALA A 65 -3.14 7.31 1.79
C ALA A 65 -4.32 8.19 1.35
N GLU A 66 -5.35 7.59 0.76
CA GLU A 66 -6.59 8.29 0.36
C GLU A 66 -7.49 8.63 1.56
N ARG A 67 -7.42 7.85 2.67
CA ARG A 67 -8.21 8.09 3.88
C ARG A 67 -7.53 9.04 4.87
N ASP A 68 -6.20 8.99 4.95
CA ASP A 68 -5.41 9.76 5.91
C ASP A 68 -4.28 10.51 5.19
N GLY A 69 -4.47 11.82 5.02
CA GLY A 69 -3.49 12.73 4.45
C GLY A 69 -2.24 12.95 5.31
N THR A 70 -2.24 12.51 6.56
CA THR A 70 -1.06 12.59 7.44
C THR A 70 -0.22 11.32 7.41
N ALA A 71 -0.70 10.26 6.74
CA ALA A 71 -0.03 8.98 6.68
C ALA A 71 1.42 9.11 6.16
N ARG A 72 2.32 8.42 6.86
CA ARG A 72 3.72 8.20 6.50
C ARG A 72 3.93 6.70 6.36
N ILE A 73 4.16 6.24 5.14
CA ILE A 73 4.12 4.82 4.79
C ILE A 73 5.53 4.36 4.38
N ALA A 74 6.04 3.29 4.97
CA ALA A 74 7.27 2.65 4.53
C ALA A 74 6.97 1.60 3.45
N LEU A 75 7.57 1.74 2.27
CA LEU A 75 7.57 0.71 1.22
C LEU A 75 8.91 -0.01 1.28
N VAL A 76 8.92 -1.26 1.76
CA VAL A 76 10.15 -2.01 2.01
C VAL A 76 10.24 -3.18 1.05
N ALA A 77 11.33 -3.25 0.28
CA ALA A 77 11.66 -4.38 -0.58
C ALA A 77 13.12 -4.81 -0.35
N ALA A 78 13.58 -5.85 -1.03
CA ALA A 78 14.97 -6.31 -0.91
C ALA A 78 16.00 -5.24 -1.33
N SER A 79 15.64 -4.37 -2.30
CA SER A 79 16.44 -3.22 -2.73
C SER A 79 15.56 -2.02 -3.12
N ILE A 80 16.14 -0.80 -3.14
CA ILE A 80 15.43 0.39 -3.66
C ILE A 80 14.99 0.20 -5.12
N ALA A 81 15.83 -0.45 -5.94
CA ALA A 81 15.52 -0.71 -7.33
C ALA A 81 14.29 -1.63 -7.47
N GLU A 82 14.20 -2.66 -6.63
CA GLU A 82 13.04 -3.57 -6.60
C GLU A 82 11.78 -2.88 -6.06
N ALA A 83 11.89 -2.08 -4.99
CA ALA A 83 10.77 -1.28 -4.49
C ALA A 83 10.21 -0.37 -5.60
N ARG A 84 11.08 0.31 -6.34
CA ARG A 84 10.69 1.14 -7.48
C ARG A 84 10.03 0.32 -8.59
N ALA A 85 10.70 -0.73 -9.05
CA ALA A 85 10.26 -1.52 -10.20
C ALA A 85 8.94 -2.29 -9.94
N VAL A 86 8.72 -2.74 -8.71
CA VAL A 86 7.56 -3.58 -8.34
C VAL A 86 6.46 -2.77 -7.69
N MET A 87 6.77 -2.02 -6.64
CA MET A 87 5.77 -1.37 -5.78
C MET A 87 5.34 0.00 -6.32
N VAL A 88 6.19 0.68 -7.11
CA VAL A 88 5.91 2.02 -7.64
C VAL A 88 5.48 1.98 -9.11
N GLU A 89 6.40 1.57 -9.98
CA GLU A 89 6.26 1.66 -11.44
C GLU A 89 5.71 0.36 -12.07
N GLY A 90 5.69 -0.74 -11.30
CA GLY A 90 5.26 -2.04 -11.79
C GLY A 90 3.78 -2.07 -12.20
N PRO A 91 3.31 -3.12 -12.90
CA PRO A 91 1.92 -3.21 -13.38
C PRO A 91 0.86 -3.11 -12.27
N SER A 92 1.21 -3.56 -11.06
CA SER A 92 0.38 -3.42 -9.86
C SER A 92 0.86 -2.30 -8.92
N GLY A 93 1.89 -1.56 -9.31
CA GLY A 93 2.50 -0.51 -8.51
C GLY A 93 1.63 0.75 -8.42
N LEU A 94 1.92 1.58 -7.41
CA LEU A 94 1.08 2.70 -6.99
C LEU A 94 0.82 3.75 -8.08
N LEU A 95 1.69 3.86 -9.10
CA LEU A 95 1.49 4.76 -10.24
C LEU A 95 0.54 4.21 -11.32
N ASN A 96 0.17 2.94 -11.24
CA ASN A 96 -0.65 2.26 -12.26
C ASN A 96 -2.03 1.83 -11.74
N ILE A 97 -2.31 2.01 -10.45
CA ILE A 97 -3.58 1.62 -9.83
C ILE A 97 -4.46 2.84 -9.51
N GLY A 98 -5.74 2.60 -9.23
CA GLY A 98 -6.68 3.65 -8.85
C GLY A 98 -7.03 4.68 -9.94
N ASP A 99 -7.76 5.70 -9.51
CA ASP A 99 -8.17 6.84 -10.35
C ASP A 99 -6.92 7.63 -10.79
N PRO A 100 -6.63 7.74 -12.10
CA PRO A 100 -5.46 8.46 -12.62
C PRO A 100 -5.31 9.89 -12.09
N THR A 101 -6.41 10.56 -11.74
CA THR A 101 -6.40 11.95 -11.24
C THR A 101 -6.03 12.06 -9.76
N ALA A 102 -6.08 10.95 -9.02
CA ALA A 102 -5.78 10.86 -7.59
C ALA A 102 -4.47 10.12 -7.29
N ARG A 103 -3.79 9.60 -8.32
CA ARG A 103 -2.50 8.90 -8.17
C ARG A 103 -1.43 9.79 -7.54
N PRO A 104 -0.50 9.21 -6.77
CA PRO A 104 0.62 9.94 -6.23
C PRO A 104 1.59 10.39 -7.33
N THR A 105 2.37 11.43 -7.02
CA THR A 105 3.56 11.80 -7.78
C THR A 105 4.79 11.13 -7.18
N TYR A 106 5.67 10.59 -8.02
CA TYR A 106 6.94 10.00 -7.59
C TYR A 106 8.09 11.00 -7.65
N GLU A 107 8.71 11.26 -6.50
CA GLU A 107 9.89 12.09 -6.32
C GLU A 107 11.13 11.18 -6.22
N SER A 108 11.73 10.83 -7.37
CA SER A 108 12.80 9.83 -7.44
C SER A 108 14.03 10.18 -6.59
N SER A 109 14.45 11.45 -6.59
CA SER A 109 15.58 11.94 -5.79
C SER A 109 15.35 11.80 -4.28
N LEU A 110 14.09 11.87 -3.84
CA LEU A 110 13.69 11.72 -2.45
C LEU A 110 13.24 10.29 -2.11
N ARG A 111 13.22 9.39 -3.11
CA ARG A 111 12.72 8.01 -2.98
C ARG A 111 11.33 7.96 -2.34
N ARG A 112 10.41 8.84 -2.78
CA ARG A 112 9.11 9.04 -2.12
C ARG A 112 7.96 9.25 -3.11
N LEU A 113 6.79 8.73 -2.77
CA LEU A 113 5.51 9.02 -3.38
C LEU A 113 4.74 10.03 -2.53
N LYS A 114 4.12 11.02 -3.18
CA LYS A 114 3.30 12.04 -2.53
C LYS A 114 1.91 12.10 -3.12
N TRP A 115 0.89 11.97 -2.27
CA TRP A 115 -0.50 12.14 -2.66
C TRP A 115 -0.93 13.60 -2.53
N LYS A 116 -1.92 14.01 -3.33
CA LYS A 116 -2.52 15.36 -3.24
C LYS A 116 -3.10 15.66 -1.86
N GLY A 117 -3.55 14.63 -1.13
CA GLY A 117 -4.04 14.75 0.24
C GLY A 117 -2.96 14.95 1.31
N GLY A 118 -1.67 14.91 0.93
CA GLY A 118 -0.53 15.09 1.85
C GLY A 118 0.10 13.80 2.37
N ALA A 119 -0.54 12.64 2.13
CA ALA A 119 0.03 11.34 2.50
C ALA A 119 1.32 11.10 1.72
N GLU A 120 2.24 10.38 2.34
CA GLU A 120 3.56 10.11 1.77
C GLU A 120 3.94 8.64 1.95
N ALA A 121 4.59 8.06 0.94
CA ALA A 121 5.18 6.73 1.04
C ALA A 121 6.66 6.77 0.62
N ALA A 122 7.57 6.46 1.54
CA ALA A 122 9.01 6.44 1.29
C ALA A 122 9.50 5.02 1.00
N LEU A 123 10.46 4.89 0.09
CA LEU A 123 11.03 3.60 -0.32
C LEU A 123 12.26 3.28 0.54
N TYR A 124 12.30 2.05 1.03
CA TYR A 124 13.38 1.51 1.85
C TYR A 124 13.89 0.19 1.27
N SER A 125 15.17 -0.05 1.51
CA SER A 125 15.87 -1.27 1.15
C SER A 125 16.12 -2.11 2.39
N ALA A 126 15.75 -3.39 2.36
CA ALA A 126 16.11 -4.34 3.40
C ALA A 126 17.62 -4.64 3.45
N ALA A 127 18.40 -4.19 2.47
CA ALA A 127 19.86 -4.18 2.56
C ALA A 127 20.40 -3.06 3.47
N GLU A 128 19.61 -2.00 3.69
CA GLU A 128 19.99 -0.81 4.48
C GLU A 128 19.09 -0.70 5.73
N ALA A 129 19.05 -1.76 6.55
CA ALA A 129 18.12 -1.90 7.68
C ALA A 129 18.12 -0.70 8.64
N GLU A 130 19.28 -0.06 8.84
CA GLU A 130 19.43 1.09 9.74
C GLU A 130 18.64 2.31 9.28
N MET A 131 18.37 2.46 7.97
CA MET A 131 17.55 3.55 7.42
C MET A 131 16.10 3.52 7.90
N LEU A 132 15.64 2.37 8.41
CA LEU A 132 14.32 2.22 9.02
C LEU A 132 14.29 2.68 10.48
N ARG A 133 15.44 2.98 11.10
CA ARG A 133 15.49 3.58 12.44
C ARG A 133 15.39 5.10 12.37
N GLY A 134 14.46 5.67 13.12
CA GLY A 134 14.34 7.12 13.28
C GLY A 134 13.18 7.75 12.50
N PRO A 135 12.92 7.41 11.22
CA PRO A 135 11.71 7.84 10.55
C PRO A 135 10.46 7.38 11.31
N GLN A 136 9.50 8.30 11.50
CA GLN A 136 8.20 7.99 12.09
C GLN A 136 7.25 7.55 10.98
N HIS A 137 7.16 6.23 10.76
CA HIS A 137 6.15 5.65 9.88
C HIS A 137 4.90 5.31 10.68
N SER A 138 3.75 5.64 10.09
CA SER A 138 2.43 5.21 10.58
C SER A 138 2.07 3.79 10.11
N HIS A 139 2.58 3.39 8.95
CA HIS A 139 2.22 2.15 8.25
C HIS A 139 3.41 1.62 7.47
N ALA A 140 3.41 0.33 7.16
CA ALA A 140 4.42 -0.28 6.31
C ALA A 140 3.82 -1.33 5.37
N TRP A 141 4.35 -1.40 4.16
CA TRP A 141 4.17 -2.53 3.25
C TRP A 141 5.54 -3.15 2.97
N ALA A 142 5.72 -4.37 3.46
CA ALA A 142 6.91 -5.19 3.26
C ALA A 142 6.66 -6.20 2.13
N ASP A 143 7.30 -6.01 0.98
CA ASP A 143 7.19 -6.91 -0.17
C ASP A 143 8.31 -7.97 -0.16
N GLU A 144 7.91 -9.20 -0.49
CA GLU A 144 8.79 -10.37 -0.61
C GLU A 144 9.87 -10.52 0.49
N ILE A 145 9.45 -10.47 1.76
CA ILE A 145 10.34 -10.57 2.95
C ILE A 145 11.34 -11.73 2.87
N ALA A 146 10.93 -12.86 2.25
CA ALA A 146 11.78 -14.03 2.08
C ALA A 146 13.06 -13.77 1.25
N LYS A 147 13.15 -12.66 0.51
CA LYS A 147 14.33 -12.25 -0.26
C LYS A 147 15.24 -11.26 0.47
N TRP A 148 14.85 -10.79 1.66
CA TRP A 148 15.56 -9.71 2.32
C TRP A 148 16.94 -10.18 2.81
N PRO A 149 18.04 -9.49 2.44
CA PRO A 149 19.39 -9.88 2.84
C PRO A 149 19.60 -9.75 4.36
N ASN A 150 19.03 -8.72 4.99
CA ASN A 150 19.08 -8.49 6.44
C ASN A 150 17.68 -8.60 7.05
N ALA A 151 16.97 -9.71 6.76
CA ALA A 151 15.53 -9.83 7.03
C ALA A 151 15.14 -9.55 8.48
N ILE A 152 15.84 -10.17 9.44
CA ILE A 152 15.54 -10.04 10.88
C ILE A 152 15.76 -8.60 11.35
N GLU A 153 16.93 -8.02 11.08
CA GLU A 153 17.26 -6.66 11.50
C GLU A 153 16.32 -5.62 10.87
N THR A 154 16.03 -5.77 9.57
CA THR A 154 15.08 -4.91 8.86
C THR A 154 13.70 -5.01 9.48
N TRP A 155 13.22 -6.23 9.75
CA TRP A 155 11.92 -6.47 10.36
C TRP A 155 11.83 -5.87 11.76
N ASP A 156 12.86 -6.08 12.58
CA ASP A 156 12.92 -5.53 13.92
C ASP A 156 12.88 -4.01 13.87
N ASN A 157 13.71 -3.37 13.03
CA ASN A 157 13.73 -1.92 12.88
C ASN A 157 12.39 -1.36 12.37
N LEU A 158 11.73 -2.06 11.45
CA LEU A 158 10.42 -1.69 10.90
C LEU A 158 9.29 -1.80 11.93
N THR A 159 9.33 -2.84 12.77
CA THR A 159 8.21 -3.21 13.65
C THR A 159 8.42 -2.84 15.10
N LYS A 160 9.56 -2.21 15.46
CA LYS A 160 9.95 -1.95 16.85
C LYS A 160 8.76 -1.46 17.66
N PRO A 161 8.22 -2.27 18.57
CA PRO A 161 7.23 -1.79 19.50
C PRO A 161 7.89 -0.73 20.37
N VAL A 162 7.21 0.39 20.61
CA VAL A 162 7.60 1.32 21.67
C VAL A 162 7.44 0.56 23.00
N VAL A 163 8.52 -0.04 23.49
CA VAL A 163 8.57 -0.59 24.84
C VAL A 163 8.78 0.59 25.78
N ARG A 164 7.73 0.98 26.51
CA ARG A 164 7.89 1.88 27.64
C ARG A 164 8.56 1.10 28.77
N THR A 165 9.89 1.09 28.81
CA THR A 165 10.62 0.64 29.99
C THR A 165 10.57 1.73 31.05
N GLY A 166 9.54 1.65 31.90
CA GLY A 166 9.55 2.22 33.25
C GLY A 166 8.96 3.63 33.41
N GLY A 167 7.99 3.72 34.31
CA GLY A 167 7.77 4.87 35.18
C GLY A 167 7.34 4.29 36.53
N ARG A 168 8.15 4.50 37.56
CA ARG A 168 7.77 4.27 38.96
C ARG A 168 6.62 5.19 39.35
#